data_AF-A0A9E3ERY9-F1
#
_entry.id   AF-A0A9E3ERY9-F1
#
_cell.length_a   1.000
_cell.length_b   1.000
_cell.length_c   1.000
_cell.angle_alpha   90.00
_cell.angle_beta   90.00
_cell.angle_gamma   90.00
#
_symmetry.space_group_name_H-M   'P 1'
#
loop_
_entity.id
_entity.type
_entity.pdbx_description
1 polymer ?
#
loop_
_entity_poly.entity_id
_entity_poly.type
_entity_poly.pdbx_seq_one_letter_code
_entity_poly.pdbx_strand_id
1 'polypeptide(L)'
;IESASFRNGLPHESVLEMDILTGTGELLTVSPQRYPDLYRAFPNSYGSLGYSTRLRIELEPIKPFVALRHVRFRALSEMVAAMDRIVDTGGFDGVPVDYLDGVVFGPEESYLCVGVRITTPGPVSDYTGRGIYYRSIQHHTGIKEDRLTMHDYFWRWDTDWFWCSSSFGAQHPRVRRWWPRRYRRSSVYWKLVALDQRFGIADRIEKRSIRSPGRPLRERVVQDIEVPVDRTVDYLEWFLDAVPITPIWLCPLRLRDQDGWPLYPIRPGHTYVNVGFWSSVPVGATEGATNRLIEAKVGSLDGHKSLYSDSYHTREEFDELYGGETYKTVKKTYDPDSRLLDLYAKAVQRR
;
A
#
# COMPACT_ATOMS: atom_id res chain seq x y z
N ILE A 1 -0.21 -2.92 -4.28
CA ILE A 1 -1.45 -2.44 -4.93
C ILE A 1 -1.07 -1.22 -5.75
N GLU A 2 -1.66 -1.03 -6.93
CA GLU A 2 -1.26 0.03 -7.86
C GLU A 2 -2.49 0.75 -8.42
N SER A 3 -2.32 1.93 -8.99
CA SER A 3 -3.44 2.76 -9.50
C SER A 3 -4.24 2.12 -10.66
N ALA A 4 -3.82 0.97 -11.19
CA ALA A 4 -4.58 0.17 -12.15
C ALA A 4 -5.36 -0.99 -11.49
N SER A 5 -5.23 -1.20 -10.17
CA SER A 5 -5.77 -2.37 -9.46
C SER A 5 -7.30 -2.44 -9.47
N PHE A 6 -8.02 -1.33 -9.67
CA PHE A 6 -9.48 -1.36 -9.88
C PHE A 6 -9.90 -2.13 -11.14
N ARG A 7 -8.99 -2.24 -12.13
CA ARG A 7 -9.21 -2.98 -13.38
C ARG A 7 -8.41 -4.29 -13.43
N ASN A 8 -7.17 -4.25 -12.96
CA ASN A 8 -6.23 -5.37 -13.05
C ASN A 8 -6.22 -6.29 -11.82
N GLY A 9 -6.95 -5.94 -10.76
CA GLY A 9 -6.94 -6.69 -9.51
C GLY A 9 -5.66 -6.56 -8.71
N LEU A 10 -5.43 -7.53 -7.83
CA LEU A 10 -4.23 -7.64 -7.02
C LEU A 10 -3.05 -8.18 -7.87
N PRO A 11 -1.79 -7.85 -7.53
CA PRO A 11 -0.63 -8.25 -8.34
C PRO A 11 -0.51 -9.75 -8.60
N HIS A 12 -0.93 -10.59 -7.65
CA HIS A 12 -0.85 -12.04 -7.78
C HIS A 12 -1.90 -12.60 -8.76
N GLU A 13 -2.96 -11.87 -9.07
CA GLU A 13 -3.95 -12.31 -10.05
C GLU A 13 -3.37 -12.35 -11.47
N SER A 14 -2.32 -11.57 -11.75
CA SER A 14 -1.60 -11.62 -13.03
C SER A 14 -0.62 -12.79 -13.13
N VAL A 15 -0.43 -13.59 -12.08
CA VAL A 15 0.52 -14.70 -12.07
C VAL A 15 -0.13 -15.93 -12.69
N LEU A 16 0.37 -16.36 -13.86
CA LEU A 16 -0.13 -17.54 -14.57
C LEU A 16 0.45 -18.84 -14.00
N GLU A 17 1.68 -18.79 -13.51
CA GLU A 17 2.45 -19.95 -13.05
C GLU A 17 3.62 -19.52 -12.17
N MET A 18 3.96 -20.34 -11.18
CA MET A 18 5.07 -20.09 -10.25
C MET A 18 5.91 -21.36 -10.08
N ASP A 19 7.23 -21.21 -9.97
CA ASP A 19 8.08 -22.28 -9.43
C ASP A 19 8.36 -21.97 -7.95
N ILE A 20 8.00 -22.90 -7.07
CA ILE A 20 8.09 -22.74 -5.62
C ILE A 20 9.02 -23.80 -5.05
N LEU A 21 10.08 -23.36 -4.37
CA LEU A 21 10.89 -24.20 -3.50
C LEU A 21 10.18 -24.33 -2.14
N THR A 22 9.60 -25.50 -1.88
CA THR A 22 8.77 -25.78 -0.69
C THR A 22 9.61 -26.06 0.56
N GLY A 23 8.95 -26.24 1.71
CA GLY A 23 9.62 -26.67 2.95
C GLY A 23 10.22 -28.07 2.86
N THR A 24 9.63 -28.96 2.05
CA THR A 24 10.21 -30.29 1.76
C THR A 24 11.54 -30.22 1.01
N GLY A 25 11.86 -29.07 0.38
CA GLY A 25 13.03 -28.90 -0.47
C GLY A 25 12.77 -29.27 -1.94
N GLU A 26 11.53 -29.58 -2.30
CA GLU A 26 11.12 -29.85 -3.67
C GLU A 26 10.84 -28.54 -4.42
N LEU A 27 11.15 -28.53 -5.71
CA LEU A 27 10.81 -27.43 -6.62
C LEU A 27 9.56 -27.81 -7.40
N LEU A 28 8.43 -27.17 -7.09
CA LEU A 28 7.14 -27.41 -7.72
C LEU A 28 6.77 -26.28 -8.67
N THR A 29 6.39 -26.61 -9.91
CA THR A 29 5.70 -25.68 -10.79
C THR A 29 4.20 -25.74 -10.51
N VAL A 30 3.65 -24.65 -10.00
CA VAL A 30 2.23 -24.52 -9.64
C VAL A 30 1.50 -23.58 -10.59
N SER A 31 0.21 -23.85 -10.81
CA SER A 31 -0.71 -23.07 -11.63
C SER A 31 -2.14 -23.29 -11.15
N PRO A 32 -3.14 -22.58 -11.68
CA PRO A 32 -4.55 -22.84 -11.32
C PRO A 32 -5.02 -24.28 -11.60
N GLN A 33 -4.31 -25.04 -12.45
CA GLN A 33 -4.64 -26.44 -12.77
C GLN A 33 -3.66 -27.46 -12.15
N ARG A 34 -2.54 -27.00 -11.57
CA ARG A 34 -1.48 -27.86 -11.04
C ARG A 34 -1.07 -27.39 -9.65
N TYR A 35 -1.33 -28.22 -8.63
CA TYR A 35 -1.24 -27.82 -7.21
C TYR A 35 -2.07 -26.54 -6.92
N PRO A 36 -3.38 -26.55 -7.25
CA PRO A 36 -4.22 -25.36 -7.16
C PRO A 36 -4.32 -24.81 -5.74
N ASP A 37 -4.28 -25.68 -4.73
CA ASP A 37 -4.25 -25.33 -3.31
C ASP A 37 -3.02 -24.49 -2.94
N LEU A 38 -1.82 -24.93 -3.35
CA LEU A 38 -0.60 -24.16 -3.15
C LEU A 38 -0.62 -22.87 -3.97
N TYR A 39 -1.01 -22.92 -5.25
CA TYR A 39 -1.11 -21.74 -6.11
C TYR A 39 -1.99 -20.65 -5.47
N ARG A 40 -3.17 -21.02 -4.96
CA ARG A 40 -4.12 -20.09 -4.32
C ARG A 40 -3.63 -19.58 -2.97
N ALA A 41 -3.01 -20.43 -2.15
CA ALA A 41 -2.54 -20.04 -0.81
C ALA A 41 -1.16 -19.37 -0.81
N PHE A 42 -0.40 -19.42 -1.90
CA PHE A 42 0.96 -18.88 -1.93
C PHE A 42 1.05 -17.34 -1.80
N PRO A 43 0.21 -16.54 -2.49
CA PRO A 43 0.19 -15.10 -2.31
C PRO A 43 -0.13 -14.72 -0.87
N ASN A 44 0.52 -13.68 -0.35
CA ASN A 44 0.39 -13.24 1.04
C ASN A 44 0.79 -14.29 2.10
N SER A 45 1.55 -15.32 1.72
CA SER A 45 2.09 -16.31 2.68
C SER A 45 3.39 -15.86 3.37
N TYR A 46 4.01 -14.74 2.96
CA TYR A 46 5.26 -14.22 3.54
C TYR A 46 6.37 -15.28 3.60
N GLY A 47 6.43 -16.14 2.57
CA GLY A 47 7.40 -17.23 2.44
C GLY A 47 7.24 -18.33 3.49
N SER A 48 6.09 -18.44 4.15
CA SER A 48 5.78 -19.54 5.08
C SER A 48 5.47 -20.85 4.33
N LEU A 49 5.10 -20.76 3.05
CA LEU A 49 4.79 -21.91 2.18
C LEU A 49 5.91 -22.25 1.18
N GLY A 50 7.03 -21.53 1.21
CA GLY A 50 8.15 -21.72 0.29
C GLY A 50 8.67 -20.42 -0.30
N TYR A 51 9.61 -20.53 -1.23
CA TYR A 51 10.19 -19.40 -1.95
C TYR A 51 9.87 -19.49 -3.44
N SER A 52 9.30 -18.43 -4.00
CA SER A 52 9.10 -18.33 -5.44
C SER A 52 10.45 -18.06 -6.10
N THR A 53 10.87 -18.95 -7.00
CA THR A 53 12.13 -18.85 -7.76
C THR A 53 11.90 -18.37 -9.19
N ARG A 54 10.69 -18.58 -9.74
CA ARG A 54 10.26 -18.08 -11.04
C ARG A 54 8.77 -17.71 -11.00
N LEU A 55 8.41 -16.63 -11.68
CA LEU A 55 7.02 -16.25 -11.96
C LEU A 55 6.84 -16.10 -13.47
N ARG A 56 5.72 -16.60 -14.00
CA ARG A 56 5.22 -16.26 -15.33
C ARG A 56 3.98 -15.40 -15.15
N ILE A 57 4.00 -14.18 -15.66
CA ILE A 57 2.95 -13.19 -15.43
C ILE A 57 2.33 -12.68 -16.74
N GLU A 58 1.08 -12.26 -16.66
CA GLU A 58 0.40 -11.46 -17.68
C GLU A 58 1.08 -10.10 -17.83
N LEU A 59 1.14 -9.60 -19.07
CA LEU A 59 1.69 -8.28 -19.38
C LEU A 59 0.65 -7.46 -20.14
N GLU A 60 0.68 -6.16 -19.93
CA GLU A 60 -0.18 -5.20 -20.62
C GLU A 60 0.67 -4.23 -21.45
N PRO A 61 0.30 -3.95 -22.72
CA PRO A 61 0.99 -2.94 -23.52
C PRO A 61 0.81 -1.54 -22.91
N ILE A 62 1.91 -0.77 -22.89
CA ILE A 62 1.92 0.61 -22.42
C ILE A 62 1.98 1.60 -23.58
N LYS A 63 1.51 2.82 -23.33
CA LYS A 63 1.80 4.00 -24.17
C LYS A 63 2.92 4.81 -23.51
N PRO A 64 3.66 5.66 -24.24
CA PRO A 64 4.83 6.34 -23.70
C PRO A 64 4.54 7.37 -22.61
N PHE A 65 3.31 7.90 -22.53
CA PHE A 65 2.95 8.94 -21.56
C PHE A 65 1.63 8.64 -20.85
N VAL A 66 1.45 9.29 -19.70
CA VAL A 66 0.19 9.34 -18.96
C VAL A 66 -0.22 10.80 -18.82
N ALA A 67 -1.40 11.15 -19.32
CA ALA A 67 -2.05 12.41 -19.01
C ALA A 67 -2.81 12.27 -17.69
N LEU A 68 -2.60 13.21 -16.78
CA LEU A 68 -3.17 13.21 -15.45
C LEU A 68 -4.13 14.37 -15.28
N ARG A 69 -5.24 14.10 -14.59
CA ARG A 69 -6.20 15.08 -14.11
C ARG A 69 -6.30 14.92 -12.60
N HIS A 70 -5.83 15.91 -11.85
CA HIS A 70 -5.99 15.98 -10.41
C HIS A 70 -7.30 16.74 -10.12
N VAL A 71 -8.31 16.02 -9.66
CA VAL A 71 -9.65 16.55 -9.39
C VAL A 71 -9.77 16.85 -7.91
N ARG A 72 -10.03 18.11 -7.54
CA ARG A 72 -10.19 18.51 -6.13
C ARG A 72 -11.61 18.27 -5.63
N PHE A 73 -11.73 17.79 -4.40
CA PHE A 73 -12.97 17.63 -3.66
C PHE A 73 -12.92 18.40 -2.33
N ARG A 74 -14.09 18.85 -1.86
CA ARG A 74 -14.27 19.54 -0.58
C ARG A 74 -15.01 18.71 0.46
N ALA A 75 -15.46 17.53 0.08
CA ALA A 75 -16.08 16.55 0.97
C ALA A 75 -15.58 15.15 0.61
N LEU A 76 -15.28 14.35 1.63
CA LEU A 76 -14.81 12.98 1.44
C LEU A 76 -15.87 12.10 0.77
N SER A 77 -17.15 12.32 1.09
CA SER A 77 -18.29 11.62 0.49
C SER A 77 -18.37 11.84 -1.03
N GLU A 78 -18.16 13.07 -1.50
CA GLU A 78 -18.13 13.39 -2.94
C GLU A 78 -16.97 12.69 -3.66
N MET A 79 -15.79 12.69 -3.03
CA MET A 79 -14.59 12.05 -3.57
C MET A 79 -14.78 10.54 -3.68
N VAL A 80 -15.23 9.88 -2.61
CA VAL A 80 -15.45 8.42 -2.59
C VAL A 80 -16.55 8.03 -3.58
N ALA A 81 -17.64 8.78 -3.65
CA ALA A 81 -18.70 8.52 -4.63
C ALA A 81 -18.21 8.72 -6.09
N ALA A 82 -17.32 9.69 -6.34
CA ALA A 82 -16.71 9.85 -7.65
C ALA A 82 -15.75 8.70 -7.97
N MET A 83 -14.95 8.25 -7.00
CA MET A 83 -14.06 7.11 -7.14
C MET A 83 -14.85 5.85 -7.53
N ASP A 84 -15.92 5.54 -6.80
CA ASP A 84 -16.74 4.35 -7.06
C ASP A 84 -17.40 4.40 -8.44
N ARG A 85 -17.95 5.56 -8.83
CA ARG A 85 -18.48 5.76 -10.19
C ARG A 85 -17.43 5.53 -11.28
N ILE A 86 -16.18 5.95 -11.07
CA ILE A 86 -15.11 5.71 -12.05
C ILE A 86 -14.76 4.22 -12.11
N VAL A 87 -14.73 3.53 -10.96
CA VAL A 87 -14.49 2.07 -10.92
C VAL A 87 -15.58 1.32 -11.70
N ASP A 88 -16.85 1.71 -11.54
CA ASP A 88 -17.97 1.06 -12.20
C ASP A 88 -18.08 1.38 -13.69
N THR A 89 -17.87 2.64 -14.08
CA THR A 89 -18.04 3.09 -15.47
C THR A 89 -16.77 2.96 -16.31
N GLY A 90 -15.61 2.82 -15.67
CA GLY A 90 -14.30 2.87 -16.32
C GLY A 90 -13.95 4.24 -16.91
N GLY A 91 -14.67 5.31 -16.55
CA GLY A 91 -14.57 6.61 -17.19
C GLY A 91 -14.80 7.80 -16.26
N PHE A 92 -14.31 8.97 -16.66
CA PHE A 92 -14.51 10.25 -15.99
C PHE A 92 -14.74 11.35 -17.02
N ASP A 93 -15.87 12.06 -16.93
CA ASP A 93 -16.33 13.05 -17.92
C ASP A 93 -16.34 12.53 -19.37
N GLY A 94 -16.77 11.29 -19.57
CA GLY A 94 -16.83 10.65 -20.89
C GLY A 94 -15.48 10.22 -21.47
N VAL A 95 -14.39 10.33 -20.69
CA VAL A 95 -13.05 9.87 -21.08
C VAL A 95 -12.72 8.58 -20.33
N PRO A 96 -12.20 7.52 -21.01
CA PRO A 96 -11.75 6.31 -20.34
C PRO A 96 -10.65 6.59 -19.31
N VAL A 97 -10.69 5.87 -18.20
CA VAL A 97 -9.68 5.96 -17.12
C VAL A 97 -8.84 4.69 -17.10
N ASP A 98 -7.53 4.87 -17.26
CA ASP A 98 -6.56 3.76 -17.18
C ASP A 98 -6.00 3.58 -15.77
N TYR A 99 -5.92 4.68 -15.01
CA TYR A 99 -5.37 4.71 -13.68
C TYR A 99 -6.15 5.63 -12.74
N LEU A 100 -6.32 5.21 -11.50
CA LEU A 100 -7.04 5.94 -10.46
C LEU A 100 -6.34 5.75 -9.12
N ASP A 101 -5.98 6.85 -8.47
CA ASP A 101 -5.63 6.91 -7.06
C ASP A 101 -6.15 8.22 -6.45
N GLY A 102 -5.90 8.44 -5.16
CA GLY A 102 -6.30 9.66 -4.48
C GLY A 102 -5.43 9.98 -3.27
N VAL A 103 -5.56 11.23 -2.80
CA VAL A 103 -4.88 11.71 -1.60
C VAL A 103 -5.83 12.57 -0.78
N VAL A 104 -5.93 12.27 0.51
CA VAL A 104 -6.65 13.09 1.50
C VAL A 104 -5.63 13.85 2.32
N PHE A 105 -5.75 15.19 2.34
CA PHE A 105 -4.95 16.08 3.19
C PHE A 105 -5.71 16.51 4.45
N GLY A 106 -7.04 16.42 4.43
CA GLY A 106 -7.92 16.71 5.53
C GLY A 106 -9.39 16.56 5.12
N PRO A 107 -10.34 16.89 6.00
CA PRO A 107 -11.78 16.69 5.75
C PRO A 107 -12.30 17.49 4.56
N GLU A 108 -11.74 18.68 4.30
CA GLU A 108 -12.15 19.58 3.21
C GLU A 108 -11.12 19.69 2.07
N GLU A 109 -10.06 18.91 2.12
CA GLU A 109 -9.03 18.91 1.08
C GLU A 109 -8.64 17.48 0.70
N SER A 110 -9.19 17.02 -0.42
CA SER A 110 -8.87 15.73 -1.00
C SER A 110 -8.87 15.77 -2.52
N TYR A 111 -8.18 14.82 -3.15
CA TYR A 111 -7.98 14.79 -4.59
C TYR A 111 -8.06 13.37 -5.14
N LEU A 112 -8.67 13.19 -6.30
CA LEU A 112 -8.46 12.00 -7.14
C LEU A 112 -7.45 12.34 -8.24
N CYS A 113 -6.48 11.45 -8.50
CA CYS A 113 -5.63 11.53 -9.68
C CYS A 113 -6.13 10.51 -10.71
N VAL A 114 -6.69 11.03 -11.78
CA VAL A 114 -7.21 10.26 -12.91
C VAL A 114 -6.16 10.25 -14.02
N GLY A 115 -5.73 9.06 -14.45
CA GLY A 115 -4.69 8.88 -15.46
C GLY A 115 -5.21 8.22 -16.73
N VAL A 116 -4.77 8.73 -17.88
CA VAL A 116 -5.08 8.19 -19.20
C VAL A 116 -3.78 7.98 -19.99
N ARG A 117 -3.62 6.80 -20.57
CA ARG A 117 -2.49 6.45 -21.42
C ARG A 117 -2.62 7.19 -22.76
N ILE A 118 -1.58 7.93 -23.13
CA ILE A 118 -1.54 8.70 -24.40
C ILE A 118 -0.23 8.47 -25.17
N THR A 119 -0.29 8.60 -26.50
CA THR A 119 0.89 8.57 -27.38
C THR A 119 1.36 9.98 -27.76
N THR A 120 0.49 10.98 -27.65
CA THR A 120 0.76 12.35 -28.09
C THR A 120 1.92 12.96 -27.29
N PRO A 121 3.01 13.39 -27.95
CA PRO A 121 4.14 14.01 -27.27
C PRO A 121 3.78 15.41 -26.73
N GLY A 122 4.60 15.92 -25.82
CA GLY A 122 4.46 17.25 -25.24
C GLY A 122 5.25 17.40 -23.94
N PRO A 123 5.20 18.57 -23.29
CA PRO A 123 5.91 18.82 -22.03
C PRO A 123 5.50 17.81 -20.96
N VAL A 124 6.49 17.30 -20.22
CA VAL A 124 6.28 16.38 -19.08
C VAL A 124 6.82 17.03 -17.80
N SER A 125 6.15 16.76 -16.67
CA SER A 125 6.64 17.12 -15.35
C SER A 125 7.75 16.17 -14.88
N ASP A 126 8.62 16.66 -14.01
CA ASP A 126 9.72 15.88 -13.40
C ASP A 126 9.73 16.08 -11.88
N TYR A 127 9.28 15.03 -11.18
CA TYR A 127 9.24 15.00 -9.72
C TYR A 127 10.47 14.38 -9.07
N THR A 128 11.42 13.87 -9.86
CA THR A 128 12.73 13.40 -9.35
C THR A 128 13.62 14.57 -8.89
N GLY A 129 13.28 15.78 -9.35
CA GLY A 129 13.97 17.04 -9.10
C GLY A 129 13.50 17.77 -7.85
N ARG A 130 13.19 19.06 -7.98
CA ARG A 130 12.83 19.89 -6.81
C ARG A 130 11.37 19.75 -6.40
N GLY A 131 10.48 19.42 -7.33
CA GLY A 131 9.07 19.16 -7.04
C GLY A 131 8.89 17.91 -6.18
N ILE A 132 7.83 17.88 -5.38
CA ILE A 132 7.37 16.71 -4.62
C ILE A 132 6.01 16.35 -5.19
N TYR A 133 5.84 15.13 -5.71
CA TYR A 133 4.64 14.76 -6.46
C TYR A 133 3.36 14.97 -5.66
N TYR A 134 3.25 14.41 -4.45
CA TYR A 134 2.01 14.51 -3.68
C TYR A 134 1.63 15.98 -3.35
N ARG A 135 2.62 16.86 -3.19
CA ARG A 135 2.40 18.30 -2.98
C ARG A 135 2.04 19.04 -4.26
N SER A 136 2.49 18.58 -5.43
CA SER A 136 2.15 19.21 -6.70
C SER A 136 0.68 19.00 -7.08
N ILE A 137 0.03 17.99 -6.51
CA ILE A 137 -1.42 17.73 -6.68
C ILE A 137 -2.25 18.89 -6.12
N GLN A 138 -1.83 19.50 -5.01
CA GLN A 138 -2.61 20.54 -4.34
C GLN A 138 -2.81 21.79 -5.21
N HIS A 139 -4.05 22.25 -5.33
CA HIS A 139 -4.45 23.45 -6.08
C HIS A 139 -5.82 23.96 -5.59
N HIS A 140 -6.15 25.25 -5.78
CA HIS A 140 -7.29 25.86 -5.08
C HIS A 140 -8.69 25.39 -5.53
N THR A 141 -8.89 25.18 -6.84
CA THR A 141 -10.20 24.91 -7.42
C THR A 141 -10.10 24.12 -8.72
N GLY A 142 -11.10 23.29 -9.00
CA GLY A 142 -11.29 22.65 -10.30
C GLY A 142 -10.40 21.43 -10.51
N ILE A 143 -9.84 21.34 -11.71
CA ILE A 143 -9.01 20.23 -12.15
C ILE A 143 -7.66 20.80 -12.57
N LYS A 144 -6.58 20.21 -12.06
CA LYS A 144 -5.23 20.50 -12.50
C LYS A 144 -4.74 19.38 -13.41
N GLU A 145 -4.31 19.73 -14.61
CA GLU A 145 -3.71 18.79 -15.54
C GLU A 145 -2.21 18.63 -15.30
N ASP A 146 -1.71 17.43 -15.57
CA ASP A 146 -0.29 17.11 -15.57
C ASP A 146 0.01 16.03 -16.63
N ARG A 147 1.28 15.84 -16.96
CA ARG A 147 1.73 14.80 -17.88
C ARG A 147 3.05 14.22 -17.41
N LEU A 148 3.14 12.90 -17.40
CA LEU A 148 4.36 12.17 -17.09
C LEU A 148 4.72 11.21 -18.23
N THR A 149 5.99 10.89 -18.35
CA THR A 149 6.38 9.66 -19.07
C THR A 149 5.79 8.46 -18.32
N MET A 150 5.53 7.36 -19.01
CA MET A 150 5.04 6.13 -18.35
C MET A 150 5.98 5.67 -17.24
N HIS A 151 7.30 5.80 -17.47
CA HIS A 151 8.30 5.52 -16.45
C HIS A 151 8.11 6.42 -15.22
N ASP A 152 8.10 7.74 -15.40
CA ASP A 152 7.98 8.66 -14.27
C ASP A 152 6.63 8.56 -13.57
N TYR A 153 5.57 8.16 -14.29
CA TYR A 153 4.29 7.83 -13.70
C TYR A 153 4.41 6.69 -12.69
N PHE A 154 4.99 5.54 -13.05
CA PHE A 154 5.15 4.44 -12.09
C PHE A 154 6.03 4.80 -10.89
N TRP A 155 7.05 5.64 -11.09
CA TRP A 155 8.00 6.02 -10.03
C TRP A 155 7.62 7.32 -9.27
N ARG A 156 6.47 7.93 -9.58
CA ARG A 156 6.05 9.24 -9.03
C ARG A 156 5.98 9.26 -7.50
N TRP A 157 5.55 8.14 -6.91
CA TRP A 157 5.45 7.97 -5.46
C TRP A 157 6.78 7.52 -4.82
N ASP A 158 7.64 6.79 -5.55
CA ASP A 158 8.89 6.22 -5.01
C ASP A 158 9.93 7.29 -4.65
N THR A 159 9.97 8.39 -5.42
CA THR A 159 10.99 9.45 -5.23
C THR A 159 11.02 9.98 -3.80
N ASP A 160 9.84 10.17 -3.21
CA ASP A 160 9.67 10.65 -1.85
C ASP A 160 9.23 9.54 -0.87
N TRP A 161 9.26 8.29 -1.34
CA TRP A 161 8.71 7.13 -0.66
C TRP A 161 7.34 7.48 -0.07
N PHE A 162 6.46 7.94 -0.96
CA PHE A 162 5.26 8.72 -0.67
C PHE A 162 5.58 10.02 0.08
N TRP A 163 5.39 10.04 1.39
CA TRP A 163 5.78 11.14 2.27
C TRP A 163 6.68 10.71 3.43
N CYS A 164 7.14 9.45 3.44
CA CYS A 164 8.06 8.94 4.45
C CYS A 164 9.39 9.72 4.48
N SER A 165 9.78 10.31 3.35
CA SER A 165 10.98 11.15 3.25
C SER A 165 10.97 12.38 4.17
N SER A 166 9.80 12.80 4.65
CA SER A 166 9.62 13.91 5.61
C SER A 166 10.40 13.69 6.91
N SER A 167 10.41 12.47 7.43
CA SER A 167 11.14 12.08 8.64
C SER A 167 12.66 12.30 8.53
N PHE A 168 13.19 12.32 7.30
CA PHE A 168 14.60 12.62 7.01
C PHE A 168 14.85 14.09 6.62
N GLY A 169 13.82 14.93 6.68
CA GLY A 169 13.89 16.33 6.26
C GLY A 169 14.01 16.53 4.74
N ALA A 170 13.92 15.46 3.94
CA ALA A 170 14.10 15.51 2.48
C ALA A 170 12.99 16.29 1.73
N GLN A 171 11.93 16.66 2.45
CA GLN A 171 10.86 17.53 1.95
C GLN A 171 11.14 19.02 2.19
N HIS A 172 12.09 19.38 3.05
CA HIS A 172 12.48 20.78 3.23
C HIS A 172 13.24 21.29 1.99
N PRO A 173 12.86 22.43 1.38
CA PRO A 173 13.47 22.90 0.13
C PRO A 173 14.99 23.04 0.17
N ARG A 174 15.54 23.45 1.33
CA ARG A 174 16.98 23.60 1.54
C ARG A 174 17.70 22.25 1.56
N VAL A 175 17.16 21.25 2.27
CA VAL A 175 17.74 19.90 2.33
C VAL A 175 17.58 19.21 0.97
N ARG A 176 16.38 19.28 0.38
CA ARG A 176 16.08 18.70 -0.93
C ARG A 176 17.04 19.23 -1.99
N ARG A 177 17.41 20.51 -1.97
CA ARG A 177 18.36 21.09 -2.94
C ARG A 177 19.72 20.39 -2.96
N TRP A 178 20.19 19.90 -1.80
CA TRP A 178 21.50 19.26 -1.66
C TRP A 178 21.44 17.72 -1.63
N TRP A 179 20.26 17.14 -1.43
CA TRP A 179 20.07 15.69 -1.44
C TRP A 179 20.27 15.12 -2.86
N PRO A 180 21.22 14.20 -3.10
CA PRO A 180 21.48 13.67 -4.44
C PRO A 180 20.27 12.96 -5.06
N ARG A 181 19.96 13.23 -6.33
CA ARG A 181 18.79 12.64 -7.03
C ARG A 181 18.77 11.12 -6.98
N ARG A 182 19.93 10.47 -7.20
CA ARG A 182 20.08 9.00 -7.17
C ARG A 182 19.73 8.34 -5.83
N TYR A 183 19.62 9.12 -4.76
CA TYR A 183 19.32 8.64 -3.41
C TYR A 183 17.88 8.96 -2.96
N ARG A 184 17.03 9.47 -3.85
CA ARG A 184 15.61 9.74 -3.59
C ARG A 184 14.78 8.60 -4.13
N ARG A 185 14.81 7.47 -3.42
CA ARG A 185 14.12 6.23 -3.78
C ARG A 185 13.96 5.36 -2.55
N SER A 186 12.89 4.57 -2.50
CA SER A 186 12.56 3.70 -1.37
C SER A 186 13.75 2.82 -0.93
N SER A 187 14.50 2.25 -1.88
CA SER A 187 15.62 1.34 -1.56
C SER A 187 16.79 2.00 -0.81
N VAL A 188 16.89 3.34 -0.84
CA VAL A 188 17.89 4.09 -0.05
C VAL A 188 17.30 4.46 1.29
N TYR A 189 16.07 4.97 1.33
CA TYR A 189 15.39 5.28 2.59
C TYR A 189 15.25 4.06 3.50
N TRP A 190 14.93 2.88 2.94
CA TRP A 190 14.86 1.64 3.72
C TRP A 190 16.20 1.26 4.34
N LYS A 191 17.32 1.47 3.64
CA LYS A 191 18.66 1.27 4.21
C LYS A 191 18.95 2.25 5.34
N LEU A 192 18.48 3.50 5.23
CA LEU A 192 18.61 4.49 6.30
C LEU A 192 17.79 4.09 7.53
N VAL A 193 16.57 3.60 7.35
CA VAL A 193 15.74 3.06 8.44
C VAL A 193 16.42 1.86 9.10
N ALA A 194 16.95 0.91 8.31
CA ALA A 194 17.64 -0.27 8.84
C ALA A 194 18.90 0.11 9.64
N LEU A 195 19.66 1.10 9.16
CA LEU A 195 20.81 1.65 9.89
C LEU A 195 20.37 2.35 11.17
N ASP A 196 19.30 3.14 11.11
CA ASP A 196 18.75 3.83 12.27
C ASP A 196 18.29 2.85 13.35
N GLN A 197 17.55 1.80 12.98
CA GLN A 197 17.12 0.74 13.91
C GLN A 197 18.31 -0.01 14.52
N ARG A 198 19.34 -0.33 13.72
CA ARG A 198 20.52 -1.06 14.19
C ARG A 198 21.34 -0.24 15.19
N PHE A 199 21.40 1.08 15.00
CA PHE A 199 22.28 1.95 15.78
C PHE A 199 21.51 2.88 16.74
N GLY A 200 20.18 2.87 16.76
CA GLY A 200 19.37 3.79 17.56
C GLY A 200 19.79 5.25 17.38
N ILE A 201 20.05 5.67 16.14
CA ILE A 201 20.64 6.99 15.85
C ILE A 201 19.63 8.10 16.13
N ALA A 202 18.38 7.94 15.67
CA ALA A 202 17.27 8.83 15.95
C ALA A 202 17.05 8.95 17.46
N ASP A 203 16.95 7.82 18.18
CA ASP A 203 16.82 7.81 19.64
C ASP A 203 17.98 8.49 20.35
N ARG A 204 19.23 8.33 19.85
CA ARG A 204 20.42 8.99 20.40
C ARG A 204 20.46 10.49 20.12
N ILE A 205 20.04 10.91 18.93
CA ILE A 205 19.98 12.32 18.53
C ILE A 205 18.87 13.02 19.30
N GLU A 206 17.70 12.39 19.45
CA GLU A 206 16.58 12.92 20.23
C GLU A 206 16.92 13.02 21.72
N LYS A 207 17.58 12.00 22.31
CA LYS A 207 18.10 12.06 23.69
C LYS A 207 19.14 13.16 23.92
N ARG A 208 19.82 13.64 22.87
CA ARG A 208 20.87 14.67 22.94
C ARG A 208 20.40 16.04 22.44
N SER A 209 19.17 16.18 21.95
CA SER A 209 18.66 17.45 21.42
C SER A 209 18.33 18.41 22.56
N ILE A 210 19.19 19.40 22.77
CA ILE A 210 19.03 20.48 23.76
C ILE A 210 17.75 21.31 23.53
N ARG A 211 17.16 21.28 22.33
CA ARG A 211 15.99 22.07 21.95
C ARG A 211 14.64 21.44 22.32
N SER A 212 14.58 20.19 22.75
CA SER A 212 13.30 19.54 23.13
C SER A 212 13.51 18.39 24.14
N PRO A 213 13.78 18.69 25.42
CA PRO A 213 13.77 17.66 26.47
C PRO A 213 12.35 17.09 26.61
N GLY A 214 12.21 15.76 26.60
CA GLY A 214 10.93 15.09 26.94
C GLY A 214 9.96 14.81 25.78
N ARG A 215 10.42 14.76 24.52
CA ARG A 215 9.56 14.30 23.41
C ARG A 215 9.12 12.84 23.67
N PRO A 216 7.82 12.51 23.57
CA PRO A 216 7.35 11.15 23.77
C PRO A 216 7.96 10.23 22.71
N LEU A 217 8.25 8.99 23.10
CA LEU A 217 8.60 7.91 22.18
C LEU A 217 7.56 7.84 21.05
N ARG A 218 7.96 7.38 19.87
CA ARG A 218 7.08 7.34 18.70
C ARG A 218 6.72 5.90 18.32
N GLU A 219 5.43 5.66 18.14
CA GLU A 219 4.89 4.43 17.56
C GLU A 219 4.90 4.56 16.03
N ARG A 220 5.42 3.56 15.32
CA ARG A 220 5.39 3.53 13.85
C ARG A 220 4.02 3.07 13.38
N VAL A 221 3.40 3.84 12.50
CA VAL A 221 2.11 3.51 11.87
C VAL A 221 2.35 3.62 10.37
N VAL A 222 2.86 2.53 9.81
CA VAL A 222 3.31 2.43 8.42
C VAL A 222 2.66 1.19 7.84
N GLN A 223 1.43 1.34 7.37
CA GLN A 223 0.61 0.22 6.94
C GLN A 223 -0.41 0.66 5.90
N ASP A 224 -0.90 -0.34 5.17
CA ASP A 224 -2.01 -0.21 4.24
C ASP A 224 -3.10 -1.18 4.67
N ILE A 225 -4.34 -0.76 4.46
CA ILE A 225 -5.54 -1.53 4.76
C ILE A 225 -6.49 -1.47 3.58
N GLU A 226 -7.46 -2.36 3.53
CA GLU A 226 -8.54 -2.38 2.57
C GLU A 226 -9.84 -2.14 3.30
N VAL A 227 -10.61 -1.17 2.85
CA VAL A 227 -11.94 -0.87 3.39
C VAL A 227 -12.95 -0.99 2.24
N PRO A 228 -14.11 -1.63 2.43
CA PRO A 228 -15.19 -1.58 1.44
C PRO A 228 -15.49 -0.14 1.05
N VAL A 229 -15.72 0.12 -0.24
CA VAL A 229 -15.93 1.50 -0.75
C VAL A 229 -17.06 2.22 -0.02
N ASP A 230 -18.14 1.48 0.30
CA ASP A 230 -19.32 1.96 1.02
C ASP A 230 -19.06 2.32 2.49
N ARG A 231 -17.93 1.88 3.06
CA ARG A 231 -17.49 2.17 4.44
C ARG A 231 -16.26 3.07 4.49
N THR A 232 -15.75 3.50 3.34
CA THR A 232 -14.49 4.26 3.25
C THR A 232 -14.64 5.67 3.84
N VAL A 233 -15.79 6.32 3.67
CA VAL A 233 -16.05 7.64 4.27
C VAL A 233 -16.00 7.55 5.80
N ASP A 234 -16.74 6.60 6.39
CA ASP A 234 -16.76 6.34 7.83
C ASP A 234 -15.36 6.06 8.40
N TYR A 235 -14.52 5.36 7.65
CA TYR A 235 -13.14 5.12 8.04
C TYR A 235 -12.32 6.41 8.02
N LEU A 236 -12.40 7.19 6.94
CA LEU A 236 -11.58 8.40 6.77
C LEU A 236 -11.94 9.49 7.78
N GLU A 237 -13.22 9.72 8.04
CA GLU A 237 -13.67 10.68 9.06
C GLU A 237 -13.16 10.27 10.44
N TRP A 238 -13.37 9.01 10.82
CA TRP A 238 -12.81 8.48 12.07
C TRP A 238 -11.29 8.60 12.14
N PHE A 239 -10.58 8.28 11.05
CA PHE A 239 -9.12 8.28 11.04
C PHE A 239 -8.57 9.69 11.21
N LEU A 240 -9.16 10.69 10.54
CA LEU A 240 -8.76 12.09 10.66
C LEU A 240 -9.01 12.65 12.08
N ASP A 241 -10.03 12.16 12.77
CA ASP A 241 -10.33 12.55 14.15
C ASP A 241 -9.45 11.84 15.18
N ALA A 242 -9.21 10.54 15.00
CA ALA A 242 -8.57 9.69 16.00
C ALA A 242 -7.05 9.57 15.82
N VAL A 243 -6.53 9.70 14.60
CA VAL A 243 -5.14 9.42 14.25
C VAL A 243 -4.50 10.65 13.60
N PRO A 244 -3.49 11.29 14.24
CA PRO A 244 -2.91 12.54 13.75
C PRO A 244 -1.90 12.31 12.60
N ILE A 245 -2.34 11.63 11.54
CA ILE A 245 -1.55 11.34 10.35
C ILE A 245 -2.25 11.90 9.12
N THR A 246 -1.55 12.79 8.43
CA THR A 246 -1.87 13.23 7.07
C THR A 246 -0.58 13.40 6.28
N PRO A 247 -0.63 13.26 4.94
CA PRO A 247 -1.79 12.87 4.13
C PRO A 247 -2.11 11.35 4.20
N ILE A 248 -3.19 10.94 3.55
CA ILE A 248 -3.65 9.54 3.41
C ILE A 248 -3.77 9.21 1.92
N TRP A 249 -3.25 8.07 1.47
CA TRP A 249 -3.29 7.63 0.08
C TRP A 249 -4.46 6.68 -0.11
N LEU A 250 -5.16 6.81 -1.23
CA LEU A 250 -6.29 5.97 -1.58
C LEU A 250 -6.05 5.32 -2.93
N CYS A 251 -6.34 4.03 -3.03
CA CYS A 251 -6.24 3.31 -4.29
C CYS A 251 -7.37 2.28 -4.38
N PRO A 252 -8.37 2.48 -5.25
CA PRO A 252 -9.44 1.51 -5.42
C PRO A 252 -8.91 0.24 -6.09
N LEU A 253 -9.46 -0.90 -5.68
CA LEU A 253 -9.19 -2.21 -6.23
C LEU A 253 -10.45 -3.07 -6.24
N ARG A 254 -10.49 -4.02 -7.17
CA ARG A 254 -11.54 -5.02 -7.29
C ARG A 254 -10.89 -6.32 -7.77
N LEU A 255 -11.15 -7.43 -7.09
CA LEU A 255 -10.63 -8.72 -7.56
C LEU A 255 -11.22 -9.05 -8.92
N ARG A 256 -10.38 -9.55 -9.84
CA ARG A 256 -10.82 -10.12 -11.11
C ARG A 256 -11.30 -11.56 -10.92
N ASP A 257 -10.58 -12.30 -10.09
CA ASP A 257 -10.85 -13.70 -9.79
C ASP A 257 -12.07 -13.87 -8.88
N GLN A 258 -13.04 -14.67 -9.34
CA GLN A 258 -14.29 -14.94 -8.65
C GLN A 258 -14.16 -16.02 -7.56
N ASP A 259 -13.10 -16.82 -7.57
CA ASP A 259 -12.84 -17.85 -6.56
C ASP A 259 -12.21 -17.28 -5.29
N GLY A 260 -11.69 -16.04 -5.35
CA GLY A 260 -11.03 -15.36 -4.24
C GLY A 260 -9.67 -15.93 -3.85
N TRP A 261 -9.12 -15.43 -2.75
CA TRP A 261 -7.77 -15.75 -2.28
C TRP A 261 -7.78 -16.03 -0.77
N PRO A 262 -7.37 -17.23 -0.31
CA PRO A 262 -7.57 -17.64 1.07
C PRO A 262 -6.77 -16.82 2.09
N LEU A 263 -5.56 -16.36 1.74
CA LEU A 263 -4.73 -15.56 2.66
C LEU A 263 -4.97 -14.05 2.55
N TYR A 264 -5.93 -13.64 1.71
CA TYR A 264 -6.33 -12.25 1.55
C TYR A 264 -7.80 -12.16 1.12
N PRO A 265 -8.73 -12.57 1.99
CA PRO A 265 -10.10 -12.91 1.63
C PRO A 265 -11.02 -11.70 1.49
N ILE A 266 -10.67 -10.75 0.62
CA ILE A 266 -11.59 -9.69 0.19
C ILE A 266 -12.60 -10.24 -0.82
N ARG A 267 -13.82 -9.68 -0.85
CA ARG A 267 -14.92 -10.22 -1.66
C ARG A 267 -14.71 -9.95 -3.16
N PRO A 268 -14.79 -10.97 -4.03
CA PRO A 268 -14.82 -10.77 -5.47
C PRO A 268 -15.99 -9.89 -5.93
N GLY A 269 -15.76 -9.09 -6.97
CA GLY A 269 -16.78 -8.17 -7.52
C GLY A 269 -17.13 -6.96 -6.65
N HIS A 270 -16.65 -6.87 -5.41
CA HIS A 270 -16.86 -5.72 -4.53
C HIS A 270 -15.67 -4.75 -4.62
N THR A 271 -15.92 -3.44 -4.65
CA THR A 271 -14.84 -2.43 -4.61
C THR A 271 -14.30 -2.30 -3.18
N TYR A 272 -13.00 -2.45 -3.03
CA TYR A 272 -12.28 -2.04 -1.83
C TYR A 272 -11.40 -0.84 -2.15
N VAL A 273 -11.20 0.03 -1.17
CA VAL A 273 -10.22 1.11 -1.24
C VAL A 273 -9.05 0.73 -0.35
N ASN A 274 -7.89 0.59 -0.96
CA ASN A 274 -6.65 0.52 -0.22
C ASN A 274 -6.36 1.91 0.37
N VAL A 275 -6.21 2.00 1.69
CA VAL A 275 -5.97 3.21 2.44
C VAL A 275 -4.57 3.13 3.05
N GLY A 276 -3.62 3.85 2.45
CA GLY A 276 -2.22 3.86 2.83
C GLY A 276 -1.86 5.07 3.69
N PHE A 277 -1.21 4.82 4.83
CA PHE A 277 -0.73 5.87 5.71
C PHE A 277 0.60 5.47 6.36
N TRP A 278 1.61 6.31 6.16
CA TRP A 278 2.98 6.00 6.54
C TRP A 278 3.61 7.13 7.34
N SER A 279 3.52 7.03 8.66
CA SER A 279 4.07 8.01 9.58
C SER A 279 4.38 7.37 10.94
N SER A 280 4.52 8.21 11.96
CA SER A 280 4.60 7.79 13.35
C SER A 280 3.83 8.76 14.22
N VAL A 281 3.30 8.26 15.33
CA VAL A 281 2.49 9.01 16.29
C VAL A 281 3.14 8.92 17.68
N PRO A 282 2.77 9.77 18.64
CA PRO A 282 3.18 9.58 20.04
C PRO A 282 2.78 8.18 20.54
N VAL A 283 3.67 7.52 21.28
CA VAL A 283 3.38 6.21 21.89
C VAL A 283 2.18 6.33 22.84
N GLY A 284 1.25 5.40 22.69
CA GLY A 284 0.09 5.27 23.57
C GLY A 284 0.40 4.53 24.88
N ALA A 285 -0.65 4.21 25.64
CA ALA A 285 -0.53 3.55 26.95
C ALA A 285 0.04 2.13 26.87
N THR A 286 -0.11 1.46 25.73
CA THR A 286 0.36 0.10 25.47
C THR A 286 1.17 0.05 24.18
N GLU A 287 2.01 -0.97 24.04
CA GLU A 287 2.70 -1.23 22.78
C GLU A 287 1.69 -1.41 21.63
N GLY A 288 1.93 -0.70 20.52
CA GLY A 288 1.07 -0.75 19.35
C GLY A 288 -0.34 -0.18 19.56
N ALA A 289 -0.55 0.67 20.56
CA ALA A 289 -1.88 1.18 20.90
C ALA A 289 -2.63 1.76 19.69
N THR A 290 -1.94 2.52 18.84
CA THR A 290 -2.55 3.11 17.64
C THR A 290 -2.79 2.06 16.56
N ASN A 291 -1.84 1.16 16.33
CA ASN A 291 -2.00 0.06 15.38
C ASN A 291 -3.18 -0.85 15.76
N ARG A 292 -3.33 -1.20 17.05
CA ARG A 292 -4.45 -1.98 17.58
C ARG A 292 -5.78 -1.25 17.41
N LEU A 293 -5.81 0.05 17.68
CA LEU A 293 -6.98 0.90 17.48
C LEU A 293 -7.42 0.90 16.00
N ILE A 294 -6.46 1.00 15.09
CA ILE A 294 -6.71 0.91 13.64
C ILE A 294 -7.21 -0.49 13.26
N GLU A 295 -6.54 -1.56 13.68
CA GLU A 295 -6.96 -2.94 13.43
C GLU A 295 -8.41 -3.19 13.87
N ALA A 296 -8.77 -2.74 15.08
CA ALA A 296 -10.13 -2.86 15.59
C ALA A 296 -11.15 -2.09 14.72
N LYS A 297 -10.82 -0.86 14.30
CA LYS A 297 -11.70 -0.09 13.43
C LYS A 297 -11.86 -0.75 12.05
N VAL A 298 -10.78 -1.25 11.47
CA VAL A 298 -10.80 -1.97 10.19
C VAL A 298 -11.70 -3.19 10.28
N GLY A 299 -11.53 -4.02 11.31
CA GLY A 299 -12.39 -5.17 11.56
C GLY A 299 -13.87 -4.79 11.71
N SER A 300 -14.17 -3.67 12.37
CA SER A 300 -15.56 -3.18 12.54
C SER A 300 -16.25 -2.73 11.25
N LEU A 301 -15.48 -2.54 10.18
CA LEU A 301 -15.95 -2.07 8.87
C LEU A 301 -15.84 -3.15 7.78
N ASP A 302 -15.71 -4.43 8.16
CA ASP A 302 -15.46 -5.55 7.24
C ASP A 302 -14.24 -5.31 6.33
N GLY A 303 -13.27 -4.54 6.83
CA GLY A 303 -12.02 -4.27 6.16
C GLY A 303 -10.99 -5.37 6.38
N HIS A 304 -9.87 -5.25 5.70
CA HIS A 304 -8.76 -6.18 5.78
C HIS A 304 -7.45 -5.42 5.93
N LYS A 305 -6.47 -6.00 6.62
CA LYS A 305 -5.16 -5.37 6.84
C LYS A 305 -4.08 -6.16 6.12
N SER A 306 -3.20 -5.45 5.41
CA SER A 306 -1.98 -6.05 4.87
C SER A 306 -0.98 -6.43 5.97
N LEU A 307 -0.32 -7.58 5.83
CA LEU A 307 0.57 -8.16 6.84
C LEU A 307 2.07 -7.78 6.69
N TYR A 308 2.41 -6.81 5.83
CA TYR A 308 3.81 -6.39 5.67
C TYR A 308 4.28 -5.48 6.82
N SER A 309 3.34 -4.94 7.58
CA SER A 309 3.55 -4.07 8.72
C SER A 309 3.28 -4.79 10.03
N ASP A 310 3.69 -4.15 11.12
CA ASP A 310 3.38 -4.53 12.50
C ASP A 310 1.92 -4.97 12.66
N SER A 311 1.67 -6.20 13.11
CA SER A 311 0.33 -6.76 13.33
C SER A 311 0.17 -7.21 14.79
N TYR A 312 -0.98 -6.95 15.39
CA TYR A 312 -1.22 -7.14 16.82
C TYR A 312 -2.41 -8.04 17.17
N HIS A 313 -2.97 -8.74 16.16
CA HIS A 313 -4.02 -9.73 16.32
C HIS A 313 -3.62 -10.86 17.27
N THR A 314 -4.60 -11.38 18.00
CA THR A 314 -4.48 -12.67 18.69
C THR A 314 -4.36 -13.81 17.68
N ARG A 315 -4.01 -15.01 18.15
CA ARG A 315 -3.87 -16.17 17.26
C ARG A 315 -5.19 -16.55 16.63
N GLU A 316 -6.26 -16.48 17.41
CA GLU A 316 -7.62 -16.82 17.01
C GLU A 316 -8.12 -15.84 15.94
N GLU A 317 -8.03 -14.53 16.21
CA GLU A 317 -8.39 -13.48 15.23
C GLU A 317 -7.57 -13.61 13.94
N PHE A 318 -6.27 -13.93 14.06
CA PHE A 318 -5.41 -14.07 12.90
C PHE A 318 -5.81 -15.28 12.03
N ASP A 319 -6.10 -16.42 12.65
CA ASP A 319 -6.55 -17.61 11.92
C ASP A 319 -7.89 -17.36 11.21
N GLU A 320 -8.81 -16.57 11.79
CA GLU A 320 -10.06 -16.17 11.14
C GLU A 320 -9.84 -15.27 9.93
N LEU A 321 -8.92 -14.31 10.03
CA LEU A 321 -8.68 -13.31 8.98
C LEU A 321 -7.77 -13.80 7.85
N TYR A 322 -6.82 -14.69 8.13
CA TYR A 322 -5.71 -15.02 7.23
C TYR A 322 -5.64 -16.52 6.89
N GLY A 323 -6.76 -17.05 6.40
CA GLY A 323 -6.84 -18.35 5.72
C GLY A 323 -7.06 -19.58 6.60
N GLY A 324 -6.97 -19.45 7.93
CA GLY A 324 -7.37 -20.47 8.90
C GLY A 324 -6.95 -21.90 8.55
N GLU A 325 -7.93 -22.80 8.46
CA GLU A 325 -7.71 -24.21 8.16
C GLU A 325 -7.15 -24.46 6.76
N THR A 326 -7.49 -23.62 5.78
CA THR A 326 -6.93 -23.71 4.42
C THR A 326 -5.41 -23.50 4.46
N TYR A 327 -4.94 -22.46 5.15
CA TYR A 327 -3.52 -22.22 5.34
C TYR A 327 -2.82 -23.39 6.04
N LYS A 328 -3.39 -23.86 7.17
CA LYS A 328 -2.81 -24.97 7.95
C LYS A 328 -2.69 -26.25 7.14
N THR A 329 -3.70 -26.56 6.33
CA THR A 329 -3.71 -27.74 5.47
C THR A 329 -2.59 -27.66 4.43
N VAL A 330 -2.50 -26.55 3.70
CA VAL A 330 -1.43 -26.33 2.69
C VAL A 330 -0.05 -26.36 3.36
N LYS A 331 0.10 -25.69 4.51
CA LYS A 331 1.35 -25.69 5.27
C LYS A 331 1.79 -27.11 5.65
N LYS A 332 0.88 -27.95 6.14
CA LYS A 332 1.18 -29.34 6.49
C LYS A 332 1.54 -30.19 5.27
N THR A 333 0.91 -29.95 4.12
CA THR A 333 1.20 -30.69 2.88
C THR A 333 2.58 -30.37 2.31
N TYR A 334 2.96 -29.09 2.27
CA TYR A 334 4.18 -28.64 1.59
C TYR A 334 5.36 -28.30 2.53
N ASP A 335 5.15 -28.36 3.84
CA ASP A 335 6.19 -28.24 4.88
C ASP A 335 5.81 -29.02 6.15
N PRO A 336 5.68 -30.37 6.07
CA PRO A 336 5.22 -31.21 7.19
C PRO A 336 6.12 -31.15 8.42
N ASP A 337 7.42 -30.93 8.22
CA ASP A 337 8.42 -30.85 9.29
C ASP A 337 8.58 -29.43 9.87
N SER A 338 7.75 -28.48 9.43
CA SER A 338 7.76 -27.07 9.89
C SER A 338 9.15 -26.41 9.77
N ARG A 339 9.85 -26.65 8.65
CA ARG A 339 11.19 -26.09 8.40
C ARG A 339 11.15 -24.58 8.20
N LEU A 340 10.04 -24.06 7.67
CA LEU A 340 9.77 -22.64 7.54
C LEU A 340 8.85 -22.21 8.69
N LEU A 341 9.09 -21.02 9.26
CA LEU A 341 8.18 -20.43 10.24
C LEU A 341 6.76 -20.30 9.67
N ASP A 342 5.76 -20.48 10.53
CA ASP A 342 4.36 -20.25 10.16
C ASP A 342 4.05 -18.76 9.97
N LEU A 343 2.92 -18.50 9.30
CA LEU A 343 2.50 -17.15 8.94
C LEU A 343 2.28 -16.25 10.16
N TYR A 344 1.72 -16.77 11.26
CA TYR A 344 1.51 -16.00 12.49
C TYR A 344 2.84 -15.64 13.16
N ALA A 345 3.77 -16.59 13.24
CA ALA A 345 5.12 -16.37 13.77
C ALA A 345 5.86 -15.28 12.97
N LYS A 346 5.68 -15.23 11.65
CA LYS A 346 6.28 -14.21 10.80
C LYS A 346 5.59 -12.84 10.91
N ALA A 347 4.26 -12.80 10.78
CA ALA A 347 3.51 -11.56 10.65
C ALA A 347 3.25 -10.86 12.00
N VAL A 348 2.99 -11.63 13.06
CA VAL A 348 2.64 -11.08 14.38
C VAL A 348 3.83 -11.15 15.34
N GLN A 349 4.50 -12.31 15.44
CA GLN A 349 5.60 -12.49 16.40
C GLN A 349 6.97 -11.99 15.89
N ARG A 350 7.09 -11.69 14.60
CA ARG A 350 8.32 -11.20 13.93
C ARG A 350 9.56 -12.07 14.19
N ARG A 351 9.38 -13.39 14.07
CA ARG A 351 10.45 -14.37 14.23
C ARG A 351 11.20 -14.65 12.94
#